data_AF-A0A9X1HK48-F1
#
_entry.id   AF-A0A9X1HK48-F1
#
_cell.length_a   1.000
_cell.length_b   1.000
_cell.length_c   1.000
_cell.angle_alpha   90.00
_cell.angle_beta   90.00
_cell.angle_gamma   90.00
#
_symmetry.space_group_name_H-M   'P 1'
#
loop_
_entity.id
_entity.type
_entity.pdbx_description
1 polymer ?
#
loop_
_entity_poly.entity_id
_entity_poly.type
_entity_poly.pdbx_seq_one_letter_code
_entity_poly.pdbx_strand_id
1 'polypeptide(L)'
;MGATRKAENTQSLIRSYNVIECTTTLWSNLQDAETGQRGYLLTGNYDYLEPYNNSLWEIDLELFRLQSLTNDNPLQQEIIEERLIPLMYYSVSAIWH
;
A
#
# COMPACT_ATOMS: atom_id res chain seq x y z
N MET A 1 -29.38 -20.14 -12.83
CA MET A 1 -28.38 -20.54 -11.82
C MET A 1 -26.96 -20.71 -12.38
N GLY A 2 -26.73 -21.07 -13.67
CA GLY A 2 -25.38 -21.23 -14.22
C GLY A 2 -24.65 -19.94 -14.68
N ALA A 3 -25.39 -18.89 -15.05
CA ALA A 3 -24.80 -17.62 -15.53
C ALA A 3 -24.25 -16.75 -14.38
N THR A 4 -24.92 -16.75 -13.22
CA THR A 4 -24.52 -15.98 -12.03
C THR A 4 -23.23 -16.50 -11.42
N ARG A 5 -23.07 -17.82 -11.28
CA ARG A 5 -21.86 -18.44 -10.73
C ARG A 5 -20.60 -18.24 -11.58
N LYS A 6 -20.74 -18.12 -12.92
CA LYS A 6 -19.61 -17.77 -13.80
C LYS A 6 -19.19 -16.32 -13.61
N ALA A 7 -20.16 -15.40 -13.52
CA ALA A 7 -19.89 -13.99 -13.28
C ALA A 7 -19.25 -13.75 -11.91
N GLU A 8 -19.75 -14.41 -10.85
CA GLU A 8 -19.18 -14.37 -9.49
C GLU A 8 -17.73 -14.86 -9.47
N ASN A 9 -17.43 -16.01 -10.11
CA ASN A 9 -16.07 -16.52 -10.17
C ASN A 9 -15.12 -15.56 -10.91
N THR A 10 -15.57 -14.95 -12.01
CA THR A 10 -14.76 -13.97 -12.75
C THR A 10 -14.52 -12.71 -11.91
N GLN A 11 -15.53 -12.23 -11.18
CA GLN A 11 -15.38 -11.09 -10.26
C GLN A 11 -14.40 -11.37 -9.13
N SER A 12 -14.46 -12.55 -8.50
CA SER A 12 -13.51 -12.94 -7.44
C SER A 12 -12.07 -13.06 -7.94
N LEU A 13 -11.88 -13.53 -9.18
CA LEU A 13 -10.56 -13.57 -9.83
C LEU A 13 -10.03 -12.16 -10.09
N ILE A 14 -10.86 -11.27 -10.66
CA ILE A 14 -10.48 -9.87 -10.91
C ILE A 14 -10.14 -9.17 -9.59
N ARG A 15 -10.95 -9.37 -8.54
CA ARG A 15 -10.70 -8.80 -7.22
C ARG A 15 -9.36 -9.26 -6.67
N SER A 16 -9.09 -10.57 -6.69
CA SER A 16 -7.82 -11.13 -6.24
C SER A 16 -6.63 -10.53 -7.00
N TYR A 17 -6.75 -10.38 -8.32
CA TYR A 17 -5.71 -9.76 -9.15
C TYR A 17 -5.48 -8.30 -8.76
N ASN A 18 -6.55 -7.51 -8.60
CA ASN A 18 -6.46 -6.11 -8.19
C ASN A 18 -5.85 -5.95 -6.79
N VAL A 19 -6.13 -6.87 -5.86
CA VAL A 19 -5.51 -6.86 -4.52
C VAL A 19 -4.01 -7.13 -4.63
N ILE A 20 -3.57 -8.06 -5.47
CA ILE A 20 -2.15 -8.36 -5.69
C ILE A 20 -1.43 -7.17 -6.35
N GLU A 21 -2.05 -6.56 -7.36
CA GLU A 21 -1.51 -5.36 -8.00
C GLU A 21 -1.36 -4.22 -6.99
N CYS A 22 -2.44 -3.90 -6.26
CA CYS A 22 -2.47 -2.85 -5.25
C CYS A 22 -1.41 -3.06 -4.16
N THR A 23 -1.27 -4.28 -3.63
CA THR A 23 -0.22 -4.59 -2.63
C THR A 23 1.19 -4.52 -3.21
N THR A 24 1.39 -4.84 -4.49
CA THR A 24 2.69 -4.70 -5.16
C THR A 24 3.08 -3.23 -5.34
N THR A 25 2.13 -2.39 -5.78
CA THR A 25 2.33 -0.95 -5.90
C THR A 25 2.62 -0.32 -4.54
N LEU A 26 1.85 -0.69 -3.52
CA LEU A 26 2.05 -0.24 -2.15
C LEU A 26 3.47 -0.54 -1.64
N TRP A 27 3.95 -1.76 -1.88
CA TRP A 27 5.32 -2.16 -1.53
C TRP A 27 6.39 -1.34 -2.26
N SER A 28 6.20 -1.07 -3.56
CA SER A 28 7.12 -0.23 -4.33
C SER A 28 7.21 1.18 -3.75
N ASN A 29 6.05 1.80 -3.45
CA ASN A 29 6.01 3.15 -2.89
C ASN A 29 6.68 3.22 -1.51
N LEU A 30 6.53 2.19 -0.67
CA LEU A 30 7.24 2.08 0.61
C LEU A 30 8.77 2.06 0.41
N GLN A 31 9.24 1.29 -0.57
CA GLN A 31 10.67 1.20 -0.87
C GLN A 31 11.23 2.53 -1.39
N ASP A 32 10.47 3.23 -2.23
CA ASP A 32 10.85 4.53 -2.77
C ASP A 32 10.88 5.61 -1.68
N ALA A 33 9.91 5.59 -0.75
CA ALA A 33 9.90 6.45 0.42
C ALA A 33 11.14 6.20 1.30
N GLU A 34 11.43 4.94 1.64
CA GLU A 34 12.60 4.58 2.43
C GLU A 34 13.92 5.00 1.74
N THR A 35 13.99 4.84 0.42
CA THR A 35 15.15 5.24 -0.38
C THR A 35 15.36 6.75 -0.36
N GLY A 36 14.29 7.54 -0.55
CA GLY A 36 14.35 9.01 -0.47
C GLY A 36 14.76 9.49 0.93
N GLN A 37 14.15 8.93 1.98
CA GLN A 37 14.51 9.20 3.37
C GLN A 37 15.99 8.94 3.65
N ARG A 38 16.50 7.76 3.27
CA ARG A 38 17.92 7.42 3.46
C ARG A 38 18.84 8.33 2.65
N GLY A 39 18.46 8.69 1.43
CA GLY A 39 19.20 9.62 0.57
C GLY A 39 19.39 10.98 1.23
N TYR A 40 18.31 11.56 1.79
CA TYR A 40 18.37 12.81 2.54
C TYR A 40 19.25 12.66 3.81
N LEU A 41 19.03 11.63 4.62
CA LEU A 41 19.77 11.42 5.87
C LEU A 41 21.28 11.26 5.64
N LEU A 42 21.68 10.60 4.55
CA LEU A 42 23.10 10.36 4.24
C LEU A 42 23.80 11.56 3.62
N THR A 43 23.08 12.41 2.88
CA THR A 43 23.69 13.46 2.04
C THR A 43 23.35 14.88 2.48
N GLY A 44 22.27 15.08 3.22
CA GLY A 44 21.66 16.38 3.49
C GLY A 44 21.03 17.06 2.27
N ASN A 45 20.96 16.39 1.12
CA ASN A 45 20.35 16.97 -0.08
C ASN A 45 18.82 16.87 -0.03
N TYR A 46 18.16 18.03 -0.02
CA TYR A 46 16.70 18.18 -0.01
C TYR A 46 16.00 17.60 -1.24
N ASP A 47 16.71 17.42 -2.37
CA ASP A 47 16.13 16.82 -3.58
C ASP A 47 15.60 15.40 -3.33
N TYR A 48 16.15 14.68 -2.35
CA TYR A 48 15.66 13.35 -1.95
C TYR A 48 14.33 13.39 -1.16
N LEU A 49 13.89 14.56 -0.70
CA LEU A 49 12.60 14.70 0.00
C LEU A 49 11.42 14.75 -0.97
N GLU A 50 11.61 15.17 -2.22
CA GLU A 50 10.55 15.14 -3.23
C GLU A 50 10.03 13.70 -3.47
N PRO A 51 10.86 12.69 -3.82
CA PRO A 51 10.38 11.33 -4.00
C PRO A 51 9.83 10.72 -2.71
N TYR A 52 10.38 11.08 -1.53
CA TYR A 52 9.83 10.66 -0.24
C TYR A 52 8.39 11.17 -0.03
N ASN A 53 8.16 12.48 -0.21
CA ASN A 53 6.85 13.09 -0.02
C ASN A 53 5.83 12.59 -1.04
N ASN A 54 6.23 12.41 -2.31
CA ASN A 54 5.35 11.84 -3.32
C ASN A 54 4.97 10.40 -2.97
N SER A 55 5.94 9.59 -2.53
CA SER A 55 5.68 8.21 -2.13
C SER A 55 4.73 8.09 -0.95
N LEU A 56 4.80 9.00 0.03
CA LEU A 56 3.84 9.06 1.14
C LEU A 56 2.39 9.24 0.67
N TRP A 57 2.18 10.16 -0.27
CA TRP A 57 0.85 10.39 -0.83
C TRP A 57 0.33 9.17 -1.60
N GLU A 58 1.18 8.54 -2.41
CA GLU A 58 0.82 7.33 -3.16
C GLU A 58 0.55 6.12 -2.23
N ILE A 59 1.26 6.02 -1.09
CA ILE A 59 1.00 5.01 -0.06
C ILE A 59 -0.41 5.16 0.51
N ASP A 60 -0.81 6.39 0.87
CA ASP A 60 -2.15 6.65 1.42
C ASP A 60 -3.26 6.29 0.42
N LEU A 61 -3.05 6.60 -0.86
CA LEU A 61 -3.98 6.25 -1.93
C LEU A 61 -4.12 4.73 -2.11
N GLU A 62 -3.01 4.01 -2.16
CA GLU A 62 -3.04 2.55 -2.33
C GLU A 62 -3.58 1.84 -1.07
N LEU A 63 -3.36 2.38 0.13
CA LEU A 63 -4.01 1.87 1.35
C LEU A 63 -5.54 2.00 1.29
N PHE A 64 -6.04 3.18 0.89
CA PHE A 64 -7.48 3.38 0.72
C PHE A 64 -8.07 2.45 -0.35
N ARG A 65 -7.33 2.25 -1.46
CA ARG A 65 -7.72 1.30 -2.51
C ARG A 65 -7.73 -0.13 -2.00
N LEU A 66 -6.73 -0.55 -1.22
CA LEU A 66 -6.62 -1.89 -0.65
C LEU A 66 -7.77 -2.18 0.33
N GLN A 67 -8.08 -1.24 1.22
CA GLN A 67 -9.23 -1.32 2.12
C GLN A 67 -10.54 -1.46 1.32
N SER A 68 -10.71 -0.66 0.27
CA SER A 68 -11.90 -0.73 -0.60
C SER A 68 -12.00 -2.09 -1.32
N LEU A 69 -10.88 -2.58 -1.87
CA LEU A 69 -10.79 -3.87 -2.55
C LEU A 69 -10.94 -5.07 -1.62
N THR A 70 -10.91 -4.90 -0.30
CA THR A 70 -11.00 -6.00 0.68
C THR A 70 -12.15 -5.81 1.67
N ASN A 71 -13.06 -4.87 1.39
CA ASN A 71 -14.16 -4.47 2.28
C ASN A 71 -15.14 -5.59 2.69
N ASP A 72 -15.21 -6.69 1.93
CA ASP A 72 -16.09 -7.83 2.21
C ASP A 72 -15.38 -8.93 3.00
N ASN A 73 -14.10 -8.73 3.33
CA ASN A 73 -13.27 -9.68 4.03
C ASN A 73 -12.77 -9.07 5.35
N PRO A 74 -13.54 -9.23 6.45
CA PRO A 74 -13.20 -8.66 7.75
C PRO A 74 -11.81 -9.05 8.26
N LEU A 75 -11.35 -10.27 7.97
CA LEU A 75 -10.02 -10.72 8.36
C LEU A 75 -8.91 -9.96 7.62
N GLN A 76 -9.12 -9.63 6.34
CA GLN A 76 -8.16 -8.81 5.60
C GLN A 76 -8.16 -7.37 6.11
N GLN A 77 -9.32 -6.81 6.45
CA GLN A 77 -9.41 -5.49 7.07
C GLN A 77 -8.65 -5.45 8.40
N GLU A 78 -8.86 -6.43 9.28
CA GLU A 78 -8.14 -6.53 10.56
C GLU A 78 -6.62 -6.61 10.34
N ILE A 79 -6.14 -7.42 9.39
CA ILE A 79 -4.71 -7.50 9.08
C ILE A 79 -4.17 -6.16 8.58
N ILE A 80 -4.94 -5.45 7.74
CA ILE A 80 -4.53 -4.14 7.22
C ILE A 80 -4.38 -3.14 8.37
N GLU A 81 -5.40 -3.02 9.22
CA GLU A 81 -5.44 -2.05 10.32
C GLU A 81 -4.45 -2.36 11.44
N GLU A 82 -4.42 -3.61 11.91
CA GLU A 82 -3.71 -3.98 13.14
C GLU A 82 -2.26 -4.39 12.88
N ARG A 83 -1.88 -4.68 11.63
CA ARG A 83 -0.54 -5.18 11.30
C ARG A 83 0.14 -4.40 10.19
N LEU A 84 -0.51 -4.25 9.03
CA LEU A 84 0.14 -3.64 7.87
C LEU A 84 0.40 -2.15 8.10
N ILE A 85 -0.64 -1.38 8.43
CA ILE A 85 -0.54 0.07 8.65
C ILE A 85 0.50 0.41 9.74
N PRO A 86 0.50 -0.23 10.92
CA PRO A 86 1.53 0.01 11.93
C PRO A 86 2.94 -0.26 11.42
N LEU A 87 3.18 -1.41 10.77
CA LEU A 87 4.51 -1.77 10.25
C LEU A 87 5.02 -0.75 9.23
N MET A 88 4.14 -0.28 8.33
CA MET A 88 4.48 0.74 7.34
C MET A 88 4.81 2.08 7.97
N TYR A 89 4.04 2.49 8.98
CA TYR A 89 4.26 3.74 9.67
C TYR A 89 5.66 3.76 10.34
N TYR A 90 6.06 2.64 10.95
CA TYR A 90 7.41 2.49 11.51
C TYR A 90 8.51 2.60 10.46
N SER A 91 8.32 2.04 9.26
CA SER A 91 9.38 2.03 8.24
C SER A 91 9.60 3.39 7.57
N VAL A 92 8.54 4.19 7.38
CA VAL A 92 8.64 5.44 6.62
C VAL A 92 8.78 6.68 7.50
N SER A 93 8.28 6.65 8.74
CA SER A 93 8.28 7.84 9.61
C SER A 93 9.55 8.00 10.48
N ALA A 94 10.59 7.20 10.24
CA ALA A 94 11.78 7.11 11.12
C ALA A 94 12.64 8.39 11.24
N ILE A 95 12.35 9.46 10.47
CA ILE A 95 13.04 10.77 10.60
C ILE A 95 12.52 11.60 11.80
N TRP A 96 11.32 11.32 12.33
CA TRP A 96 10.62 12.23 13.26
C TRP A 96 10.45 11.71 14.69
N HIS A 97 11.47 11.06 15.26
CA HIS A 97 11.59 10.80 16.71
C HIS A 97 12.97 11.25 17.19
#